data_AF-A0AAV1LS50-F1
#
_entry.id   AF-A0AAV1LS50-F1
#
_cell.length_a   1.000
_cell.length_b   1.000
_cell.length_c   1.000
_cell.angle_alpha   90.00
_cell.angle_beta   90.00
_cell.angle_gamma   90.00
#
_symmetry.space_group_name_H-M   'P 1'
#
loop_
_entity.id
_entity.type
_entity.pdbx_description
1 polymer ?
#
loop_
_entity_poly.entity_id
_entity_poly.type
_entity_poly.pdbx_seq_one_letter_code
_entity_poly.pdbx_strand_id
1 'polypeptide(L)'
;MDVPIESIEKLDLSRREIQYDAGDYRNPSNFIKTMTQRDLKNRTYEILLKIAKKGIDADNIVKNEGLIHTMDFVDLLNTMSQLTYESFKRLFDELVFGTSYDLETARNIFLEVLPHGRSDACARFVKYLVIEQKVKI
;
A
#
# COMPACT_ATOMS: atom_id res chain seq x y z
N MET A 1 40.86 -18.12 -27.34
CA MET A 1 39.69 -19.02 -27.38
C MET A 1 38.64 -18.38 -26.49
N ASP A 2 37.64 -17.73 -27.09
CA ASP A 2 36.53 -17.09 -26.39
C ASP A 2 35.59 -18.15 -25.84
N VAL A 3 35.29 -18.07 -24.54
CA VAL A 3 34.29 -18.93 -23.88
C VAL A 3 32.92 -18.25 -24.09
N PRO A 4 31.91 -18.95 -24.64
CA PRO A 4 30.60 -18.35 -24.83
C PRO A 4 29.93 -18.17 -23.47
N ILE A 5 29.54 -16.93 -23.16
CA ILE A 5 28.71 -16.62 -22.00
C ILE A 5 27.31 -17.13 -22.33
N GLU A 6 26.91 -18.23 -21.69
CA GLU A 6 25.53 -18.71 -21.74
C GLU A 6 24.59 -17.60 -21.32
N SER A 7 23.62 -17.32 -22.18
CA SER A 7 22.55 -16.36 -22.02
C SER A 7 21.83 -16.61 -20.68
N ILE A 8 22.01 -15.67 -19.76
CA ILE A 8 21.27 -15.62 -18.49
C ILE A 8 19.78 -15.55 -18.82
N GLU A 9 19.11 -16.69 -18.70
CA GLU A 9 17.66 -16.76 -18.74
C GLU A 9 17.11 -15.76 -17.73
N LYS A 10 16.23 -14.88 -18.20
CA LYS A 10 15.49 -13.94 -17.38
C LYS A 10 14.81 -14.72 -16.25
N LEU A 11 15.36 -14.59 -15.05
CA LEU A 11 14.71 -14.98 -13.81
C LEU A 11 13.38 -14.22 -13.73
N ASP A 12 12.30 -14.90 -14.10
CA ASP A 12 10.93 -14.44 -13.91
C ASP A 12 10.64 -14.50 -12.41
N LEU A 13 11.13 -13.48 -11.70
CA LEU A 13 10.89 -13.26 -10.29
C LEU A 13 9.42 -12.84 -10.11
N SER A 14 8.52 -13.82 -10.17
CA SER A 14 7.18 -13.67 -9.63
C SER A 14 7.33 -13.43 -8.12
N ARG A 15 7.34 -12.15 -7.74
CA ARG A 15 7.52 -11.64 -6.39
C ARG A 15 6.40 -12.20 -5.49
N ARG A 16 6.69 -13.29 -4.77
CA ARG A 16 5.80 -13.84 -3.74
C ARG A 16 6.12 -13.15 -2.41
N GLU A 17 5.09 -12.59 -1.81
CA GLU A 17 5.12 -11.84 -0.54
C GLU A 17 5.44 -12.77 0.62
N ILE A 18 6.60 -12.60 1.26
CA ILE A 18 6.96 -13.33 2.49
C ILE A 18 7.46 -12.30 3.50
N GLN A 19 6.75 -12.17 4.63
CA GLN A 19 7.15 -11.36 5.79
C GLN A 19 7.37 -12.30 6.98
N TYR A 20 8.53 -12.23 7.62
CA TYR A 20 8.94 -13.12 8.70
C TYR A 20 8.55 -12.54 10.07
N ASP A 21 7.96 -13.36 10.94
CA ASP A 21 7.75 -13.06 12.36
C ASP A 21 8.40 -14.14 13.22
N ALA A 22 9.01 -13.78 14.34
CA ALA A 22 9.79 -14.67 15.19
C ALA A 22 8.87 -15.43 16.17
N GLY A 23 8.23 -16.50 15.69
CA GLY A 23 7.36 -17.35 16.50
C GLY A 23 7.59 -18.85 16.28
N ASP A 24 7.75 -19.59 17.39
CA ASP A 24 7.81 -21.05 17.57
C ASP A 24 8.38 -21.92 16.42
N TYR A 25 9.62 -22.38 16.59
CA TYR A 25 10.41 -23.25 15.70
C TYR A 25 9.77 -24.59 15.33
N ARG A 26 8.62 -24.96 15.92
CA ARG A 26 8.01 -26.29 15.79
C ARG A 26 6.93 -26.41 14.72
N ASN A 27 6.55 -25.33 14.03
CA ASN A 27 5.55 -25.38 12.97
C ASN A 27 6.07 -24.77 11.66
N PRO A 28 6.46 -25.58 10.65
CA PRO A 28 6.98 -25.06 9.38
C PRO A 28 5.95 -24.27 8.56
N SER A 29 4.67 -24.31 8.95
CA SER A 29 3.57 -23.55 8.32
C SER A 29 3.25 -22.23 9.04
N ASN A 30 3.85 -21.94 10.20
CA ASN A 30 3.54 -20.73 11.00
C ASN A 30 4.08 -19.42 10.41
N PHE A 31 4.85 -19.46 9.32
CA PHE A 31 5.57 -18.28 8.81
C PHE A 31 5.01 -17.71 7.50
N ILE A 32 4.10 -18.40 6.82
CA ILE A 32 3.51 -17.91 5.56
C ILE A 32 2.00 -17.81 5.76
N LYS A 33 1.56 -16.67 6.28
CA LYS A 33 0.13 -16.36 6.28
C LYS A 33 -0.25 -15.92 4.88
N THR A 34 -1.07 -16.71 4.20
CA THR A 34 -1.67 -16.28 2.92
C THR A 34 -2.58 -15.09 3.22
N MET A 35 -2.14 -13.87 2.90
CA MET A 35 -2.98 -12.69 2.98
C MET A 35 -3.79 -12.59 1.69
N THR A 36 -5.11 -12.50 1.82
CA THR A 36 -5.94 -12.19 0.66
C THR A 36 -5.89 -10.70 0.38
N GLN A 37 -6.24 -10.32 -0.85
CA GLN A 37 -6.40 -8.91 -1.23
C GLN A 37 -7.44 -8.18 -0.36
N ARG A 38 -8.45 -8.89 0.15
CA ARG A 38 -9.41 -8.34 1.11
C ARG A 38 -8.74 -8.02 2.44
N ASP A 39 -7.88 -8.91 2.95
CA ASP A 39 -7.18 -8.71 4.22
C ASP A 39 -6.20 -7.54 4.13
N LEU A 40 -5.46 -7.44 3.02
CA LEU A 40 -4.56 -6.31 2.76
C LEU A 40 -5.35 -5.00 2.70
N LYS A 41 -6.46 -4.96 1.96
CA LYS A 41 -7.31 -3.76 1.84
C LYS A 41 -7.86 -3.32 3.21
N ASN A 42 -8.39 -4.26 4.00
CA ASN A 42 -8.90 -3.97 5.34
C ASN A 42 -7.78 -3.46 6.26
N ARG A 43 -6.59 -4.09 6.21
CA ARG A 43 -5.43 -3.65 7.00
C ARG A 43 -4.98 -2.24 6.61
N THR A 44 -4.90 -1.93 5.32
CA THR A 44 -4.58 -0.58 4.83
C THR A 44 -5.59 0.44 5.35
N TYR A 45 -6.89 0.13 5.29
CA TYR A 45 -7.95 0.99 5.82
C TYR A 45 -7.82 1.24 7.33
N GLU A 46 -7.53 0.19 8.11
CA GLU A 46 -7.31 0.32 9.56
C GLU A 46 -6.09 1.18 9.89
N ILE A 47 -4.98 1.02 9.17
CA ILE A 47 -3.78 1.83 9.34
C ILE A 47 -4.08 3.30 9.03
N LEU A 48 -4.79 3.58 7.95
CA LEU A 48 -5.19 4.95 7.59
C LEU A 48 -6.03 5.61 8.69
N LEU A 49 -7.03 4.90 9.22
CA LEU A 49 -7.85 5.40 10.32
C LEU A 49 -7.05 5.59 11.62
N LYS A 50 -6.10 4.70 11.90
CA LYS A 50 -5.21 4.82 13.06
C LYS A 50 -4.36 6.08 12.96
N ILE A 51 -3.82 6.39 11.78
CA ILE A 51 -3.03 7.59 11.53
C ILE A 51 -3.91 8.84 11.66
N ALA A 52 -5.09 8.85 11.04
CA ALA A 52 -6.04 9.96 11.12
C ALA A 52 -6.45 10.27 12.58
N LYS A 53 -6.78 9.24 13.37
CA LYS A 53 -7.16 9.38 14.79
C LYS A 53 -6.03 9.90 15.69
N LYS A 54 -4.77 9.72 15.29
CA LYS A 54 -3.61 10.31 15.98
C LYS A 54 -3.47 11.81 15.71
N GLY A 55 -4.34 12.39 14.88
CA GLY A 55 -4.29 13.80 14.50
C GLY A 55 -3.21 14.11 13.47
N ILE A 56 -2.70 13.10 12.76
CA ILE A 56 -1.80 13.30 11.63
C ILE A 56 -2.67 13.53 10.40
N ASP A 57 -2.49 14.66 9.73
CA ASP A 57 -3.18 15.01 8.48
C ASP A 57 -2.18 15.16 7.31
N ALA A 58 -2.70 15.39 6.10
CA ALA A 58 -1.89 15.53 4.89
C ALA A 58 -0.89 16.70 4.98
N ASP A 59 -1.32 17.83 5.53
CA ASP A 59 -0.48 19.02 5.71
C ASP A 59 0.72 18.75 6.61
N ASN A 60 0.51 17.99 7.69
CA ASN A 60 1.57 17.62 8.63
C ASN A 60 2.59 16.67 8.00
N ILE A 61 2.17 15.76 7.11
CA ILE A 61 3.08 14.86 6.38
C ILE A 61 3.99 15.65 5.44
N VAL A 62 3.42 16.58 4.68
CA VAL A 62 4.16 17.39 3.69
C VAL A 62 5.14 18.35 4.37
N LYS A 63 4.76 18.91 5.52
CA LYS A 63 5.56 19.94 6.23
C LYS A 63 6.58 19.35 7.20
N ASN A 64 6.39 18.12 7.67
CA ASN A 64 7.25 17.48 8.66
C ASN A 64 7.58 16.04 8.23
N GLU A 65 8.67 15.90 7.48
CA GLU A 65 9.23 14.58 7.10
C GLU A 65 9.49 13.69 8.33
N GLY A 66 9.75 14.29 9.50
CA GLY A 66 9.95 13.58 10.76
C GLY A 66 8.74 12.80 11.28
N LEU A 67 7.51 13.17 10.90
CA LEU A 67 6.26 12.47 11.28
C LEU A 67 6.03 11.21 10.41
N ILE A 68 6.70 11.15 9.25
CA ILE A 68 6.73 9.99 8.35
C ILE A 68 7.48 8.81 8.99
N HIS A 69 8.32 9.05 10.02
CA HIS A 69 9.07 8.02 10.75
C HIS A 69 8.25 7.17 11.71
N THR A 70 6.93 7.37 11.75
CA THR A 70 6.07 6.49 12.52
C THR A 70 6.00 5.14 11.80
N MET A 71 6.26 4.04 12.50
CA MET A 71 6.14 2.66 11.97
C MET A 71 4.83 2.45 11.18
N ASP A 72 3.77 3.17 11.56
CA ASP A 72 2.48 3.20 10.88
C ASP A 72 2.56 3.61 9.39
N PHE A 73 3.41 4.56 9.00
CA PHE A 73 3.57 4.96 7.58
C PHE A 73 4.35 3.93 6.78
N VAL A 74 5.36 3.32 7.40
CA VAL A 74 6.10 2.21 6.78
C VAL A 74 5.15 1.04 6.55
N ASP A 75 4.33 0.69 7.54
CA ASP A 75 3.30 -0.34 7.42
C ASP A 75 2.24 0.03 6.38
N LEU A 76 1.86 1.32 6.30
CA LEU A 76 0.94 1.81 5.28
C LEU A 76 1.51 1.62 3.88
N LEU A 77 2.71 2.10 3.61
CA LEU A 77 3.35 1.96 2.30
C LEU A 77 3.59 0.49 1.94
N ASN A 78 4.01 -0.33 2.90
CA ASN A 78 4.20 -1.76 2.70
C ASN A 78 2.89 -2.44 2.30
N THR A 79 1.78 -2.17 3.00
CA THR A 79 0.47 -2.76 2.66
C THR A 79 -0.07 -2.24 1.35
N MET A 80 0.05 -0.93 1.08
CA MET A 80 -0.35 -0.34 -0.20
C MET A 80 0.43 -0.91 -1.38
N SER A 81 1.73 -1.16 -1.23
CA SER A 81 2.54 -1.72 -2.32
C SER A 81 2.11 -3.13 -2.78
N GLN A 82 1.34 -3.83 -1.93
CA GLN A 82 0.82 -5.19 -2.15
C GLN A 82 -0.65 -5.21 -2.64
N LEU A 83 -1.31 -4.05 -2.69
CA LEU A 83 -2.69 -3.97 -3.19
C LEU A 83 -2.74 -4.07 -4.71
N THR A 84 -3.72 -4.81 -5.21
CA THR A 84 -4.08 -4.78 -6.63
C THR A 84 -4.87 -3.52 -6.97
N TYR A 85 -4.93 -3.19 -8.26
CA TYR A 85 -5.71 -2.06 -8.77
C TYR A 85 -7.20 -2.13 -8.36
N GLU A 86 -7.81 -3.32 -8.37
CA GLU A 86 -9.20 -3.49 -7.93
C GLU A 86 -9.37 -3.21 -6.44
N SER A 87 -8.42 -3.67 -5.62
CA SER A 87 -8.41 -3.39 -4.18
C SER A 87 -8.27 -1.90 -3.89
N PHE A 88 -7.43 -1.18 -4.64
CA PHE A 88 -7.32 0.28 -4.53
C PHE A 88 -8.64 1.00 -4.84
N LYS A 89 -9.34 0.59 -5.90
CA LYS A 89 -10.66 1.16 -6.22
C LYS A 89 -11.65 0.97 -5.06
N ARG A 90 -11.78 -0.26 -4.56
CA ARG A 90 -12.69 -0.57 -3.44
C ARG A 90 -12.33 0.18 -2.16
N LEU A 91 -11.03 0.25 -1.84
CA LEU A 91 -10.54 1.02 -0.69
C LEU A 91 -10.91 2.50 -0.82
N PHE A 92 -10.69 3.09 -2.00
CA PHE A 92 -11.02 4.48 -2.25
C PHE A 92 -12.52 4.75 -2.17
N ASP A 93 -13.36 3.88 -2.74
CA ASP A 93 -14.82 4.00 -2.64
C ASP A 93 -15.26 4.01 -1.15
N GLU A 94 -14.73 3.09 -0.33
CA GLU A 94 -15.00 3.05 1.13
C GLU A 94 -14.57 4.34 1.86
N LEU A 95 -13.44 4.93 1.46
CA LEU A 95 -12.97 6.21 2.02
C LEU A 95 -13.80 7.42 1.57
N VAL A 96 -14.36 7.38 0.36
CA VAL A 96 -15.19 8.48 -0.20
C VAL A 96 -16.61 8.47 0.36
N PHE A 97 -17.19 7.29 0.65
CA PHE A 97 -18.52 7.20 1.25
C PHE A 97 -18.58 7.66 2.72
N GLY A 98 -17.43 7.76 3.39
CA GLY A 98 -17.31 8.23 4.75
C GLY A 98 -17.52 9.74 4.90
N THR A 99 -18.38 10.16 5.84
CA THR A 99 -18.61 11.59 6.15
C THR A 99 -18.00 12.04 7.48
N SER A 100 -17.26 11.17 8.18
CA SER A 100 -16.59 11.58 9.42
C SER A 100 -15.30 12.33 9.12
N TYR A 101 -14.93 13.24 10.03
CA TYR A 101 -13.66 13.97 9.95
C TYR A 101 -12.47 13.00 9.81
N ASP A 102 -12.41 11.95 10.64
CA ASP A 102 -11.36 10.93 10.56
C ASP A 102 -11.27 10.25 9.19
N LEU A 103 -12.40 10.02 8.52
CA LEU A 103 -12.45 9.39 7.20
C LEU A 103 -11.97 10.34 6.11
N GLU A 104 -12.35 11.61 6.20
CA GLU A 104 -11.85 12.67 5.32
C GLU A 104 -10.33 12.84 5.49
N THR A 105 -9.84 12.89 6.73
CA THR A 105 -8.41 12.94 7.02
C THR A 105 -7.69 11.70 6.48
N ALA A 106 -8.22 10.50 6.72
CA ALA A 106 -7.66 9.25 6.18
C ALA A 106 -7.61 9.23 4.65
N ARG A 107 -8.66 9.71 3.97
CA ARG A 107 -8.71 9.86 2.51
C ARG A 107 -7.62 10.80 2.00
N ASN A 108 -7.45 11.95 2.66
CA ASN A 108 -6.44 12.93 2.26
C ASN A 108 -5.03 12.36 2.43
N ILE A 109 -4.75 11.68 3.54
CA ILE A 109 -3.48 10.97 3.76
C ILE A 109 -3.26 9.94 2.66
N PHE A 110 -4.27 9.10 2.38
CA PHE A 110 -4.18 8.07 1.33
C PHE A 110 -3.80 8.66 -0.03
N LEU A 111 -4.40 9.78 -0.43
CA LEU A 111 -4.08 10.46 -1.68
C LEU A 111 -2.66 11.03 -1.69
N GLU A 112 -2.20 11.57 -0.56
CA GLU A 112 -0.85 12.11 -0.41
C GLU A 112 0.21 11.01 -0.49
N VAL A 113 -0.03 9.86 0.15
CA VAL A 113 0.94 8.74 0.17
C VAL A 113 0.91 7.87 -1.09
N LEU A 114 -0.18 7.91 -1.87
CA LEU A 114 -0.38 7.03 -3.03
C LEU A 114 0.78 7.06 -4.05
N PRO A 115 1.35 8.23 -4.43
CA PRO A 115 2.51 8.29 -5.32
C PRO A 115 3.76 7.58 -4.76
N HIS A 116 3.85 7.42 -3.45
CA HIS A 116 4.99 6.81 -2.77
C HIS A 116 4.89 5.27 -2.67
N GLY A 117 3.75 4.67 -3.02
CA GLY A 117 3.54 3.21 -2.94
C GLY A 117 4.37 2.37 -3.93
N ARG A 118 4.94 2.99 -4.97
CA ARG A 118 5.90 2.39 -5.93
C ARG A 118 5.50 1.03 -6.53
N SER A 119 4.20 0.76 -6.70
CA SER A 119 3.68 -0.42 -7.39
C SER A 119 2.99 -0.04 -8.72
N ASP A 120 2.93 -0.97 -9.68
CA ASP A 120 2.17 -0.78 -10.94
C ASP A 120 0.69 -0.48 -10.67
N ALA A 121 0.13 -1.13 -9.64
CA ALA A 121 -1.23 -0.88 -9.20
C ALA A 121 -1.44 0.57 -8.71
N CYS A 122 -0.50 1.12 -7.92
CA CYS A 122 -0.53 2.54 -7.54
C CYS A 122 -0.51 3.45 -8.77
N ALA A 123 0.39 3.20 -9.73
CA ALA A 123 0.51 4.04 -10.93
C ALA A 123 -0.77 4.00 -11.79
N ARG A 124 -1.36 2.82 -12.00
CA ARG A 124 -2.65 2.66 -12.69
C ARG A 124 -3.78 3.36 -11.95
N PHE A 125 -3.78 3.31 -10.62
CA PHE A 125 -4.79 3.97 -9.82
C PHE A 125 -4.66 5.50 -9.83
N VAL A 126 -3.44 6.05 -9.77
CA VAL A 126 -3.19 7.48 -9.98
C VAL A 126 -3.68 7.92 -11.37
N LYS A 127 -3.39 7.13 -12.41
CA LYS A 127 -3.91 7.38 -13.77
C LYS A 127 -5.44 7.42 -13.79
N TYR A 128 -6.10 6.47 -13.14
CA TYR A 128 -7.56 6.43 -13.00
C TYR A 128 -8.11 7.70 -12.33
N LEU A 129 -7.51 8.15 -11.22
CA LEU A 129 -7.95 9.36 -10.52
C LEU A 129 -7.74 10.63 -11.38
N VAL A 130 -6.58 10.77 -12.01
CA VAL A 130 -6.21 12.01 -12.72
C VAL A 130 -6.87 12.11 -14.09
N ILE A 131 -6.94 11.01 -14.84
CA ILE A 131 -7.42 11.02 -16.22
C ILE A 131 -8.90 10.64 -16.29
N GLU A 132 -9.31 9.58 -15.60
CA GLU A 132 -10.65 9.01 -15.80
C GLU A 132 -11.71 9.66 -14.90
N GLN A 133 -11.34 10.16 -13.71
CA GLN A 133 -12.27 10.93 -12.87
C GLN A 133 -12.34 12.42 -13.21
N LYS A 134 -11.30 13.04 -13.77
CA LYS A 134 -11.40 14.42 -14.29
C LYS A 134 -12.36 14.55 -15.47
N VAL A 135 -12.61 13.48 -16.23
CA VAL A 135 -13.59 13.47 -17.33
C VAL A 135 -15.05 13.51 -16.83
N LYS A 136 -15.28 13.28 -15.54
CA LYS A 136 -16.62 13.30 -14.93
C LYS A 136 -16.97 14.61 -14.21
N ILE A 137 -16.06 15.59 -14.17
CA ILE A 137 -16.27 16.91 -13.55
C ILE A 137 -16.44 17.96 -14.64
#